data_AF-A0A7W0SEY3-F1
#
_entry.id   AF-A0A7W0SEY3-F1
#
_cell.length_a   1.000
_cell.length_b   1.000
_cell.length_c   1.000
_cell.angle_alpha   90.00
_cell.angle_beta   90.00
_cell.angle_gamma   90.00
#
_symmetry.space_group_name_H-M   'P 1'
#
loop_
_entity.id
_entity.type
_entity.pdbx_description
1 polymer ?
#
loop_
_entity_poly.entity_id
_entity_poly.type
_entity_poly.pdbx_seq_one_letter_code
_entity_poly.pdbx_strand_id
1 'polypeptide(L)'
;VESDGTEYPDSALRVPHSALATAVRKRVKRSMWERVGILRDASSLQRAIAEFEQIAKANLSVSSRNFVTLAMLVAQAALWREESRGGHFRTDFPEQREEFRVHSIQRVGSGVTAADRVSFDPAARTDAAG
;
A
#
# COMPACT_ATOMS: atom_id res chain seq x y z
N VAL A 1 22.03 -43.64 29.22
CA VAL A 1 21.46 -42.83 30.31
C VAL A 1 22.59 -41.88 30.72
N GLU A 2 22.67 -40.62 30.30
CA GLU A 2 21.76 -39.67 29.64
C GLU A 2 22.61 -38.86 28.65
N SER A 3 22.10 -38.60 27.45
CA SER A 3 22.71 -37.67 26.51
C SER A 3 22.29 -36.26 26.92
N ASP A 4 23.27 -35.46 27.33
CA ASP A 4 23.10 -34.06 27.70
C ASP A 4 22.47 -33.28 26.53
N GLY A 5 21.25 -32.79 26.77
CA GLY A 5 20.38 -32.17 25.79
C GLY A 5 20.91 -30.80 25.42
N THR A 6 21.52 -30.69 24.24
CA THR A 6 21.80 -29.39 23.62
C THR A 6 20.50 -28.82 23.06
N GLU A 7 19.68 -28.21 23.92
CA GLU A 7 18.53 -27.43 23.51
C GLU A 7 19.02 -26.02 23.10
N TYR A 8 19.16 -25.80 21.78
CA TYR A 8 19.39 -24.47 21.23
C TYR A 8 18.06 -23.68 21.28
N PRO A 9 17.99 -22.53 21.98
CA PRO A 9 16.74 -21.82 22.06
C PRO A 9 16.51 -21.00 20.79
N ASP A 10 15.67 -21.53 19.90
CA ASP A 10 15.06 -20.84 18.75
C ASP A 10 14.17 -19.63 19.16
N SER A 11 14.15 -19.29 20.45
CA SER A 11 13.40 -18.17 21.01
C SER A 11 14.09 -16.81 20.86
N ALA A 12 15.40 -16.78 20.57
CA ALA A 12 16.19 -15.54 20.49
C ALA A 12 15.96 -14.70 19.22
N LEU A 13 15.23 -15.23 18.23
CA LEU A 13 14.99 -14.55 16.93
C LEU A 13 13.58 -13.97 16.78
N ARG A 14 12.72 -14.06 17.81
CA ARG A 14 11.36 -13.54 17.73
C ARG A 14 11.32 -12.05 18.01
N VAL A 15 11.29 -11.22 16.96
CA VAL A 15 11.08 -9.77 17.10
C VAL A 15 9.76 -9.54 17.83
N PRO A 16 9.74 -8.81 18.98
CA PRO A 16 8.50 -8.52 19.68
C PRO A 16 7.53 -7.80 18.74
N HIS A 17 6.26 -8.17 18.77
CA HIS A 17 5.23 -7.57 17.91
C HIS A 17 5.21 -6.03 17.99
N SER A 18 5.55 -5.45 19.14
CA SER A 18 5.64 -3.99 19.35
C SER A 18 6.83 -3.34 18.61
N ALA A 19 7.99 -3.99 18.61
CA ALA A 19 9.19 -3.51 17.92
C ALA A 19 9.00 -3.57 16.40
N LEU A 20 8.48 -4.70 15.88
CA LEU A 20 8.13 -4.83 14.46
C LEU A 20 7.09 -3.80 14.03
N ALA A 21 6.01 -3.62 14.81
CA ALA A 21 4.98 -2.61 14.50
C ALA A 21 5.55 -1.18 14.46
N THR A 22 6.52 -0.87 15.32
CA THR A 22 7.20 0.43 15.33
C THR A 22 8.08 0.60 14.09
N ALA A 23 8.86 -0.41 13.74
CA ALA A 23 9.69 -0.41 12.55
C ALA A 23 8.87 -0.26 11.26
N VAL A 24 7.79 -1.03 11.12
CA VAL A 24 6.85 -0.96 9.99
C VAL A 24 6.25 0.43 9.87
N ARG A 25 5.73 0.99 10.96
CA ARG A 25 5.18 2.36 10.95
C ARG A 25 6.21 3.40 10.53
N LYS A 26 7.44 3.32 11.04
CA LYS A 26 8.52 4.24 10.69
C LYS A 26 8.87 4.13 9.20
N ARG A 27 8.97 2.90 8.68
CA ARG A 27 9.31 2.64 7.28
C ARG A 27 8.23 3.12 6.32
N VAL A 28 6.96 2.77 6.60
CA VAL A 28 5.82 3.21 5.79
C VAL A 28 5.68 4.73 5.81
N LYS A 29 5.76 5.38 6.98
CA LYS A 29 5.70 6.85 7.06
C LYS A 29 6.80 7.53 6.25
N ARG A 30 8.03 7.02 6.34
CA ARG A 30 9.16 7.54 5.55
C ARG A 30 8.86 7.43 4.05
N SER A 31 8.43 6.25 3.59
CA SER A 31 8.15 6.04 2.16
C SER A 31 6.99 6.92 1.67
N MET A 32 5.92 7.03 2.45
CA MET A 32 4.81 7.94 2.15
C MET A 32 5.26 9.40 2.02
N TRP A 33 6.15 9.86 2.92
CA TRP A 33 6.69 11.23 2.86
C TRP A 33 7.60 11.45 1.66
N GLU A 34 8.55 10.55 1.43
CA GLU A 34 9.60 10.71 0.41
C GLU A 34 9.11 10.43 -1.02
N ARG A 35 8.13 9.54 -1.19
CA ARG A 35 7.78 8.98 -2.52
C ARG A 35 6.32 9.17 -2.91
N VAL A 36 5.43 9.39 -1.95
CA VAL A 36 3.96 9.53 -2.13
C VAL A 36 3.48 10.89 -1.60
N GLY A 37 4.41 11.85 -1.48
CA GLY A 37 4.19 13.19 -0.94
C GLY A 37 3.42 14.13 -1.89
N ILE A 38 3.77 15.42 -1.90
CA ILE A 38 3.14 16.41 -2.79
C ILE A 38 3.56 16.15 -4.23
N LEU A 39 4.87 16.07 -4.47
CA LEU A 39 5.44 15.79 -5.79
C LEU A 39 5.60 14.27 -5.95
N ARG A 40 5.10 13.74 -7.07
CA ARG A 40 5.10 12.31 -7.37
C ARG A 40 5.51 12.09 -8.81
N ASP A 41 6.13 10.97 -9.11
CA ASP A 41 6.35 10.47 -10.46
C ASP A 41 6.15 8.96 -10.49
N ALA A 42 6.03 8.37 -11.69
CA ALA A 42 5.86 6.94 -11.84
C ALA A 42 6.95 6.13 -11.08
N SER A 43 8.22 6.56 -11.14
CA SER A 43 9.33 5.86 -10.51
C SER A 43 9.27 5.93 -8.98
N SER A 44 8.95 7.08 -8.40
CA SER A 44 8.77 7.24 -6.95
C SER A 44 7.64 6.33 -6.44
N LEU A 45 6.51 6.32 -7.15
CA LEU A 45 5.32 5.55 -6.78
C LEU A 45 5.54 4.03 -6.91
N GLN A 46 6.14 3.58 -8.01
CA GLN A 46 6.49 2.16 -8.21
C GLN A 46 7.46 1.66 -7.12
N ARG A 47 8.45 2.47 -6.73
CA ARG A 47 9.36 2.12 -5.63
C ARG A 47 8.64 2.02 -4.29
N ALA A 48 7.70 2.91 -4.01
CA ALA A 48 6.88 2.84 -2.79
C ALA A 48 6.01 1.57 -2.76
N ILE A 49 5.34 1.26 -3.87
CA ILE A 49 4.51 0.04 -4.02
C ILE A 49 5.36 -1.20 -3.77
N ALA A 50 6.51 -1.33 -4.46
CA ALA A 50 7.40 -2.46 -4.28
C ALA A 50 7.88 -2.61 -2.83
N GLU A 51 8.20 -1.49 -2.15
CA GLU A 51 8.57 -1.50 -0.74
C GLU A 51 7.43 -1.98 0.15
N PHE A 52 6.20 -1.50 -0.06
CA PHE A 52 5.03 -1.93 0.70
C PHE A 52 4.70 -3.40 0.46
N GLU A 53 4.90 -3.92 -0.75
CA GLU A 53 4.72 -5.34 -1.07
C GLU A 53 5.70 -6.21 -0.30
N GLN A 54 6.97 -5.78 -0.20
CA GLN A 54 7.95 -6.50 0.62
C GLN A 54 7.60 -6.46 2.11
N ILE A 55 7.16 -5.30 2.63
CA ILE A 55 6.75 -5.18 4.04
C ILE A 55 5.54 -6.10 4.34
N ALA A 56 4.59 -6.20 3.40
CA ALA A 56 3.37 -6.99 3.57
C ALA A 56 3.63 -8.51 3.68
N LYS A 57 4.80 -9.00 3.24
CA LYS A 57 5.23 -10.41 3.37
C LYS A 57 5.61 -10.80 4.80
N ALA A 58 5.88 -9.82 5.68
CA ALA A 58 6.22 -10.10 7.07
C ALA A 58 4.99 -10.58 7.88
N ASN A 59 5.24 -11.23 9.03
CA ASN A 59 4.19 -11.59 9.98
C ASN A 59 3.69 -10.35 10.75
N LEU A 60 2.85 -9.56 10.10
CA LEU A 60 2.33 -8.30 10.64
C LEU A 60 1.14 -8.52 11.58
N SER A 61 1.06 -7.73 12.64
CA SER A 61 -0.18 -7.56 13.40
C SER A 61 -1.27 -6.95 12.50
N VAL A 62 -2.55 -7.16 12.86
CA VAL A 62 -3.70 -6.62 12.10
C VAL A 62 -3.56 -5.11 11.86
N SER A 63 -3.22 -4.34 12.90
CA SER A 63 -3.04 -2.89 12.77
C SER A 63 -1.90 -2.51 11.81
N SER A 64 -0.79 -3.27 11.84
CA SER A 64 0.34 -3.01 10.93
C SER A 64 0.00 -3.38 9.49
N ARG A 65 -0.72 -4.48 9.29
CA ARG A 65 -1.24 -4.91 7.99
C ARG A 65 -2.17 -3.85 7.41
N ASN A 66 -3.15 -3.38 8.18
CA ASN A 66 -4.07 -2.32 7.75
C ASN A 66 -3.32 -1.03 7.37
N PHE A 67 -2.29 -0.66 8.14
CA PHE A 67 -1.48 0.52 7.85
C PHE A 67 -0.72 0.40 6.52
N VAL A 68 -0.13 -0.76 6.24
CA VAL A 68 0.54 -1.04 4.96
C VAL A 68 -0.47 -1.09 3.82
N THR A 69 -1.63 -1.72 4.01
CA THR A 69 -2.71 -1.76 3.02
C THR A 69 -3.17 -0.35 2.63
N LEU A 70 -3.40 0.54 3.60
CA LEU A 70 -3.78 1.92 3.31
C LEU A 70 -2.71 2.66 2.50
N ALA A 71 -1.44 2.52 2.88
CA ALA A 71 -0.33 3.12 2.14
C ALA A 71 -0.26 2.60 0.70
N MET A 72 -0.47 1.29 0.52
CA MET A 72 -0.52 0.63 -0.78
C MET A 72 -1.64 1.18 -1.67
N LEU A 73 -2.88 1.25 -1.13
CA LEU A 73 -4.04 1.75 -1.86
C LEU A 73 -3.82 3.20 -2.33
N VAL A 74 -3.22 4.05 -1.48
CA VAL A 74 -2.91 5.44 -1.86
C VAL A 74 -1.87 5.50 -2.97
N ALA A 75 -0.79 4.71 -2.87
CA ALA A 75 0.26 4.70 -3.88
C ALA A 75 -0.23 4.14 -5.23
N GLN A 76 -1.05 3.09 -5.21
CA GLN A 76 -1.65 2.50 -6.42
C GLN A 76 -2.62 3.45 -7.10
N ALA A 77 -3.50 4.13 -6.35
CA ALA A 77 -4.37 5.17 -6.91
C ALA A 77 -3.56 6.32 -7.52
N ALA A 78 -2.49 6.75 -6.85
CA ALA A 78 -1.62 7.81 -7.35
C ALA A 78 -0.84 7.38 -8.61
N LEU A 79 -0.46 6.11 -8.73
CA LEU A 79 0.23 5.59 -9.91
C LEU A 79 -0.72 5.47 -11.10
N TRP A 80 -1.92 4.95 -10.87
CA TRP A 80 -2.98 4.80 -11.87
C TRP A 80 -3.45 6.14 -12.43
N ARG A 81 -3.46 7.20 -11.61
CA ARG A 81 -3.87 8.54 -12.04
C ARG A 81 -2.71 9.29 -12.68
N GLU A 82 -2.75 9.41 -14.00
CA GLU A 82 -1.72 10.08 -14.82
C GLU A 82 -2.14 11.50 -15.21
N GLU A 83 -2.46 12.32 -14.22
CA GLU A 83 -2.71 13.76 -14.35
C GLU A 83 -2.32 14.49 -13.06
N SER A 84 -2.43 15.81 -13.04
CA SER A 84 -2.32 16.61 -11.82
C SER A 84 -3.61 17.37 -11.55
N ARG A 85 -4.27 17.12 -10.42
CA ARG A 85 -5.54 17.73 -10.04
C ARG A 85 -5.67 17.86 -8.52
N GLY A 86 -5.91 19.08 -8.05
CA GLY A 86 -6.06 19.38 -6.62
C GLY A 86 -4.81 18.99 -5.82
N GLY A 87 -4.97 18.18 -4.76
CA GLY A 87 -3.86 17.70 -3.92
C GLY A 87 -3.03 16.55 -4.52
N HIS A 88 -3.32 16.12 -5.74
CA HIS A 88 -2.55 15.12 -6.47
C HIS A 88 -1.74 15.79 -7.58
N PHE A 89 -0.41 15.77 -7.45
CA PHE A 89 0.49 16.34 -8.45
C PHE A 89 1.53 15.32 -8.92
N ARG A 90 1.55 15.07 -10.23
CA ARG A 90 2.45 14.17 -10.95
C ARG A 90 3.40 15.02 -11.80
N THR A 91 4.69 15.01 -11.50
CA THR A 91 5.69 15.80 -12.24
C THR A 91 5.87 15.31 -13.68
N ASP A 92 5.58 14.02 -13.93
CA ASP A 92 5.53 13.38 -15.24
C ASP A 92 4.19 13.59 -15.98
N PHE A 93 3.14 14.08 -15.29
CA PHE A 93 1.84 14.44 -15.86
C PHE A 93 1.31 15.74 -15.20
N PRO A 94 1.91 16.91 -15.50
CA PRO A 94 1.64 18.15 -14.78
C PRO A 94 0.27 18.78 -15.09
N GLU A 95 -0.39 18.35 -16.16
CA GLU A 95 -1.66 18.89 -16.62
C GLU A 95 -2.86 18.08 -16.12
N GLN A 96 -4.02 18.74 -16.07
CA GLN A 96 -5.31 18.05 -15.90
C GLN A 96 -5.72 17.35 -17.19
N ARG A 97 -6.31 16.16 -17.08
CA ARG A 97 -6.81 15.40 -18.23
C ARG A 97 -8.27 15.02 -18.03
N GLU A 98 -9.08 15.19 -19.07
CA GLU A 98 -10.53 14.99 -19.01
C GLU A 98 -10.90 13.52 -18.72
N GLU A 99 -10.13 12.57 -19.26
CA GLU A 99 -10.28 11.13 -19.02
C GLU A 99 -10.20 10.73 -17.54
N PHE A 100 -9.57 11.57 -16.71
CA PHE A 100 -9.45 11.35 -15.27
C PHE A 100 -10.51 12.10 -14.45
N ARG A 101 -11.54 12.71 -15.04
CA ARG A 101 -12.71 13.26 -14.32
C ARG A 101 -13.68 12.18 -13.80
N VAL A 102 -13.09 11.20 -13.15
CA VAL A 102 -13.70 10.01 -12.57
C VAL A 102 -13.11 9.76 -11.19
N HIS A 103 -13.77 8.91 -10.43
CA HIS A 103 -13.28 8.35 -9.17
C HIS A 103 -12.44 7.09 -9.43
N SER A 104 -11.31 6.96 -8.76
CA SER A 104 -10.55 5.70 -8.72
C SER A 104 -11.14 4.75 -7.68
N ILE A 105 -11.57 3.57 -8.09
CA ILE A 105 -12.14 2.53 -7.23
C ILE A 105 -11.15 1.38 -7.11
N GLN A 106 -10.94 0.90 -5.88
CA GLN A 106 -10.05 -0.23 -5.60
C GLN A 106 -10.80 -1.33 -4.85
N ARG A 107 -10.57 -2.57 -5.26
CA ARG A 107 -11.18 -3.78 -4.69
C ARG A 107 -10.11 -4.86 -4.54
N VAL A 108 -10.27 -5.74 -3.55
CA VAL A 108 -9.35 -6.87 -3.37
C VAL A 108 -9.48 -7.81 -4.57
N GLY A 109 -8.34 -8.18 -5.17
CA GLY A 109 -8.30 -9.09 -6.32
C GLY A 109 -8.56 -8.42 -7.68
N SER A 110 -8.69 -7.10 -7.74
CA SER A 110 -8.92 -6.35 -8.97
C SER A 110 -7.95 -5.17 -9.10
N GLY A 111 -7.66 -4.76 -10.34
CA GLY A 111 -6.96 -3.49 -10.60
C GLY A 111 -7.79 -2.27 -10.22
N VAL A 112 -7.17 -1.09 -10.24
CA VAL A 112 -7.87 0.18 -10.07
C VAL A 112 -8.81 0.41 -11.26
N THR A 113 -10.08 0.75 -10.99
CA THR A 113 -11.07 1.05 -12.03
C THR A 113 -11.58 2.48 -11.91
N ALA A 114 -12.11 3.02 -13.02
CA ALA A 114 -12.76 4.33 -13.07
C ALA A 114 -14.27 4.20 -12.79
N ALA A 115 -14.85 5.19 -12.12
CA ALA A 115 -16.30 5.34 -11.98
C ALA A 115 -16.71 6.82 -11.97
N ASP A 116 -17.77 7.17 -12.70
CA ASP A 116 -18.31 8.53 -12.71
C ASP A 116 -18.97 8.94 -11.39
N ARG A 117 -19.42 7.94 -10.62
CA ARG A 117 -20.05 8.12 -9.31
C ARG A 117 -19.58 7.04 -8.35
N VAL A 118 -19.40 7.40 -7.09
CA VAL A 118 -19.14 6.42 -6.02
C VAL A 118 -20.47 5.81 -5.58
N SER A 119 -20.64 4.50 -5.79
CA SER A 119 -21.74 3.73 -5.20
C SER A 119 -21.27 3.07 -3.91
N PHE A 120 -22.07 3.22 -2.85
CA PHE A 120 -21.86 2.53 -1.58
C PHE A 120 -22.77 1.31 -1.42
N ASP A 121 -23.57 0.98 -2.45
CA ASP A 121 -24.46 -0.17 -2.43
C ASP A 121 -23.65 -1.47 -2.34
N PRO A 122 -23.88 -2.29 -1.28
CA PRO A 122 -23.30 -3.61 -1.16
C PRO A 122 -23.56 -4.57 -2.33
N ALA A 123 -24.68 -4.41 -3.03
CA ALA A 123 -25.12 -5.33 -4.08
C ALA A 123 -24.47 -5.03 -5.44
N ALA A 124 -24.06 -3.78 -5.70
CA ALA A 124 -23.31 -3.36 -6.90
C ALA A 124 -21.82 -3.81 -6.89
N ARG A 125 -21.48 -4.79 -6.05
CA ARG A 125 -20.12 -5.31 -5.87
C ARG A 125 -19.71 -6.34 -6.94
N THR A 126 -20.53 -6.65 -7.94
CA THR A 126 -20.38 -7.91 -8.72
C THR A 126 -20.41 -7.75 -10.24
N ASP A 127 -19.57 -6.89 -10.82
CA ASP A 127 -19.55 -6.71 -12.29
C ASP A 127 -18.11 -6.49 -12.80
N ALA A 128 -17.15 -7.32 -12.39
CA ALA A 128 -15.81 -7.35 -13.00
C ALA A 128 -15.07 -8.66 -12.66
N ALA A 129 -15.66 -9.80 -13.02
CA ALA A 129 -14.94 -11.06 -13.15
C ALA A 129 -15.53 -11.79 -14.36
N GLY A 130 -14.96 -11.50 -15.54
CA GLY A 130 -15.06 -12.30 -16.74
C GLY A 130 -13.66 -12.75 -17.13
#